data_AF-A0A0P0E9J6-F1
#
_entry.id   AF-A0A0P0E9J6-F1
#
_cell.length_a   1.000
_cell.length_b   1.000
_cell.length_c   1.000
_cell.angle_alpha   90.00
_cell.angle_beta   90.00
_cell.angle_gamma   90.00
#
_symmetry.space_group_name_H-M   'P 1'
#
loop_
_entity.id
_entity.type
_entity.pdbx_description
1 polymer ?
#
loop_
_entity_poly.entity_id
_entity_poly.type
_entity_poly.pdbx_seq_one_letter_code
_entity_poly.pdbx_strand_id
1 'polypeptide(L)'
;MIHRSAPLLVSFLALSTGAAAQPIDLSACQFLTAHRPAAGVDYTPGVDVTGKAVAPADLPGSAGTAPPLERFDIPVTVDFARRMGFPVPRGAAPPGVEVGYLTWYANRLYFNGQPIGAPSEAEVYAYCRTAR
;
A
#
# COMPACT_ATOMS: atom_id res chain seq x y z
N MET A 1 -1.24 -16.33 66.77
CA MET A 1 -0.20 -16.26 65.73
C MET A 1 -0.84 -16.59 64.38
N ILE A 2 -1.12 -15.60 63.53
CA ILE A 2 -1.65 -15.79 62.17
C ILE A 2 -0.90 -14.81 61.27
N HIS A 3 0.00 -15.32 60.42
CA HIS A 3 0.74 -14.53 59.43
C HIS A 3 -0.16 -14.25 58.22
N ARG A 4 -0.44 -12.97 57.96
CA ARG A 4 -1.11 -12.51 56.75
C ARG A 4 -0.05 -12.22 55.69
N SER A 5 0.14 -13.15 54.77
CA SER A 5 1.02 -12.98 53.62
C SER A 5 0.32 -12.12 52.56
N ALA A 6 0.79 -10.89 52.35
CA ALA A 6 0.34 -10.03 51.26
C ALA A 6 1.14 -10.36 49.98
N PRO A 7 0.49 -10.63 48.83
CA PRO A 7 1.21 -10.88 47.59
C PRO A 7 1.68 -9.56 46.99
N LEU A 8 2.99 -9.45 46.74
CA LEU A 8 3.58 -8.37 45.95
C LEU A 8 3.15 -8.55 44.49
N LEU A 9 2.34 -7.63 43.97
CA LEU A 9 2.11 -7.47 42.54
C LEU A 9 3.35 -6.84 41.90
N VAL A 10 4.06 -7.61 41.07
CA VAL A 10 5.13 -7.09 40.20
C VAL A 10 4.48 -6.70 38.87
N SER A 11 4.37 -5.40 38.61
CA SER A 11 3.91 -4.86 37.34
C SER A 11 5.02 -4.97 36.29
N PHE A 12 4.78 -5.75 35.24
CA PHE A 12 5.62 -5.80 34.04
C PHE A 12 5.31 -4.57 33.17
N LEU A 13 6.22 -3.60 33.11
CA LEU A 13 6.22 -2.59 32.04
C LEU A 13 6.69 -3.26 30.75
N ALA A 14 5.79 -3.46 29.79
CA ALA A 14 6.14 -3.82 28.44
C ALA A 14 6.75 -2.59 27.73
N LEU A 15 8.07 -2.60 27.53
CA LEU A 15 8.73 -1.64 26.64
C LEU A 15 8.42 -2.05 25.20
N SER A 16 7.53 -1.30 24.55
CA SER A 16 7.33 -1.38 23.10
C SER A 16 8.60 -0.94 22.39
N THR A 17 9.38 -1.88 21.86
CA THR A 17 10.48 -1.58 20.95
C THR A 17 9.87 -1.06 19.64
N GLY A 18 10.00 0.26 19.42
CA GLY A 18 9.58 0.87 18.16
C GLY A 18 10.28 0.22 16.98
N ALA A 19 9.52 -0.15 15.95
CA ALA A 19 10.08 -0.69 14.71
C ALA A 19 11.07 0.32 14.12
N ALA A 20 12.33 -0.10 13.93
CA ALA A 20 13.33 0.74 13.29
C ALA A 20 12.88 1.07 11.86
N ALA A 21 12.89 2.36 11.51
CA ALA A 21 12.57 2.82 10.16
C ALA A 21 13.55 2.17 9.17
N GLN A 22 13.01 1.49 8.16
CA GLN A 22 13.81 0.98 7.04
C GLN A 22 14.35 2.19 6.26
N PRO A 23 15.63 2.21 5.88
CA PRO A 23 16.18 3.31 5.08
C PRO A 23 15.46 3.37 3.73
N ILE A 24 14.97 4.55 3.37
CA ILE A 24 14.35 4.81 2.07
C ILE A 24 15.47 5.12 1.08
N ASP A 25 15.51 4.40 -0.05
CA ASP A 25 16.41 4.71 -1.15
C ASP A 25 15.95 5.99 -1.87
N LEU A 26 16.75 7.06 -1.71
CA LEU A 26 16.49 8.36 -2.32
C LEU A 26 16.70 8.38 -3.84
N SER A 27 17.34 7.35 -4.42
CA SER A 27 17.43 7.21 -5.88
C SER A 27 16.04 7.18 -6.53
N ALA A 28 15.02 6.69 -5.81
CA ALA A 28 13.64 6.68 -6.24
C ALA A 28 13.07 8.10 -6.51
N CYS A 29 13.59 9.14 -5.84
CA CYS A 29 13.13 10.52 -6.05
C CYS A 29 13.37 11.05 -7.47
N GLN A 30 14.27 10.44 -8.25
CA GLN A 30 14.49 10.80 -9.66
C GLN A 30 13.29 10.46 -10.55
N PHE A 31 12.45 9.50 -10.16
CA PHE A 31 11.26 9.09 -10.91
C PHE A 31 10.02 9.91 -10.54
N LEU A 32 10.07 10.69 -9.47
CA LEU A 32 8.97 11.52 -8.97
C LEU A 32 9.02 12.97 -9.52
N THR A 33 9.60 13.17 -10.71
CA THR A 33 9.59 14.46 -11.40
C THR A 33 8.17 14.87 -11.77
N ALA A 34 7.77 16.08 -11.36
CA ALA A 34 6.49 16.65 -11.77
C ALA A 34 6.41 16.78 -13.29
N HIS A 35 5.31 16.32 -13.87
CA HIS A 35 5.01 16.51 -15.29
C HIS A 35 4.95 18.01 -15.62
N ARG A 36 5.75 18.46 -16.58
CA ARG A 36 5.64 19.79 -17.20
C ARG A 36 5.19 19.61 -18.65
N PRO A 37 3.91 19.88 -18.97
CA PRO A 37 3.46 19.82 -20.36
C PRO A 37 4.23 20.82 -21.21
N ALA A 38 4.59 20.43 -22.43
CA ALA A 38 5.10 21.37 -23.43
C ALA A 38 3.97 22.32 -23.86
N ALA A 39 4.30 23.49 -24.41
CA ALA A 39 3.27 24.38 -24.95
C ALA A 39 2.49 23.68 -26.06
N GLY A 40 1.15 23.75 -26.01
CA GLY A 40 0.26 23.19 -27.04
C GLY A 40 -0.06 21.70 -26.93
N VAL A 41 0.21 21.05 -25.79
CA VAL A 41 -0.21 19.66 -25.52
C VAL A 41 -1.57 19.57 -24.80
N ASP A 42 -2.33 20.66 -24.83
CA ASP A 42 -3.66 20.71 -24.21
C ASP A 42 -4.56 19.66 -24.85
N TYR A 43 -5.14 18.82 -23.99
CA TYR A 43 -6.04 17.76 -24.42
C TYR A 43 -7.24 18.35 -25.15
N THR A 44 -7.46 17.92 -26.40
CA THR A 44 -8.64 18.24 -27.18
C THR A 44 -9.56 17.01 -27.23
N PRO A 45 -10.71 17.03 -26.54
CA PRO A 45 -11.64 15.91 -26.56
C PRO A 45 -12.11 15.56 -27.98
N GLY A 46 -12.10 14.27 -28.30
CA GLY A 46 -12.65 13.75 -29.56
C GLY A 46 -11.77 13.94 -30.80
N VAL A 47 -10.50 14.31 -30.64
CA VAL A 47 -9.53 14.45 -31.74
C VAL A 47 -8.21 13.74 -31.38
N ASP A 48 -7.67 12.91 -32.28
CA ASP A 48 -6.35 12.29 -32.09
C ASP A 48 -5.20 13.24 -32.41
N VAL A 49 -3.96 12.79 -32.17
CA VAL A 49 -2.73 13.55 -32.45
C VAL A 49 -2.53 13.89 -33.93
N THR A 50 -3.27 13.26 -34.84
CA THR A 50 -3.25 13.52 -36.29
C THR A 50 -4.42 14.38 -36.77
N GLY A 51 -5.26 14.87 -35.86
CA GLY A 51 -6.42 15.71 -36.19
C GLY A 51 -7.66 14.93 -36.61
N LYS A 52 -7.69 13.60 -36.46
CA LYS A 52 -8.87 12.79 -36.83
C LYS A 52 -9.84 12.70 -35.66
N ALA A 53 -11.13 12.63 -35.97
CA ALA A 53 -12.17 12.43 -34.98
C ALA A 53 -12.02 11.06 -34.27
N VAL A 54 -12.12 11.07 -32.94
CA VAL A 54 -12.10 9.88 -32.08
C VAL A 54 -13.41 9.83 -31.30
N ALA A 55 -14.03 8.66 -31.25
CA ALA A 55 -15.24 8.46 -30.46
C ALA A 55 -14.97 8.72 -28.96
N PRO A 56 -15.87 9.39 -28.22
CA PRO A 56 -15.72 9.58 -26.79
C PRO A 56 -15.72 8.23 -26.05
N ALA A 57 -15.05 8.16 -24.90
CA ALA A 57 -14.97 6.92 -24.11
C ALA A 57 -16.33 6.48 -23.52
N ASP A 58 -17.30 7.38 -23.44
CA ASP A 58 -18.66 7.16 -22.90
C ASP A 58 -19.61 6.49 -23.90
N LEU A 59 -19.11 5.58 -24.73
CA LEU A 59 -19.97 4.77 -25.59
C LEU A 59 -20.85 3.84 -24.72
N PRO A 60 -22.14 3.66 -25.05
CA PRO A 60 -22.98 2.69 -24.36
C PRO A 60 -22.31 1.31 -24.29
N GLY A 61 -22.05 0.82 -23.08
CA GLY A 61 -21.38 -0.47 -22.82
C GLY A 61 -19.87 -0.41 -22.50
N SER A 62 -19.26 0.77 -22.46
CA SER A 62 -17.83 0.92 -22.09
C SER A 62 -17.55 0.85 -20.57
N ALA A 63 -18.56 1.14 -19.75
CA ALA A 63 -18.50 0.91 -18.31
C ALA A 63 -18.96 -0.52 -18.01
N GLY A 64 -18.02 -1.40 -17.65
CA GLY A 64 -18.35 -2.73 -17.16
C GLY A 64 -19.39 -2.63 -16.03
N THR A 65 -20.42 -3.46 -16.08
CA THR A 65 -21.52 -3.55 -15.10
C THR A 65 -21.09 -4.03 -13.71
N ALA A 66 -19.78 -4.06 -13.42
CA ALA A 66 -19.28 -4.46 -12.12
C ALA A 66 -19.61 -3.37 -11.09
N PRO A 67 -20.34 -3.68 -10.01
CA PRO A 67 -20.52 -2.74 -8.92
C PRO A 67 -19.15 -2.36 -8.34
N PRO A 68 -18.98 -1.11 -7.87
CA PRO A 68 -17.75 -0.71 -7.20
C PRO A 68 -17.50 -1.65 -6.02
N LEU A 69 -16.34 -2.31 -6.01
CA LEU A 69 -15.94 -3.17 -4.90
C LEU A 69 -15.56 -2.29 -3.71
N GLU A 70 -16.51 -2.07 -2.81
CA GLU A 70 -16.29 -1.32 -1.56
C GLU A 70 -15.28 -2.02 -0.64
N ARG A 71 -15.26 -3.36 -0.71
CA ARG A 71 -14.36 -4.22 0.04
C ARG A 71 -14.04 -5.49 -0.74
N PHE A 72 -12.79 -5.92 -0.69
CA PHE A 72 -12.39 -7.27 -1.14
C PHE A 72 -11.20 -7.78 -0.34
N ASP A 73 -11.14 -9.10 -0.20
CA ASP A 73 -10.08 -9.80 0.52
C ASP A 73 -9.28 -10.65 -0.46
N ILE A 74 -7.95 -10.54 -0.42
CA ILE A 74 -7.01 -11.35 -1.20
C ILE A 74 -6.24 -12.24 -0.23
N PRO A 75 -6.34 -13.58 -0.32
CA PRO A 75 -5.51 -14.47 0.48
C PRO A 75 -4.05 -14.32 0.09
N VAL A 76 -3.19 -14.19 1.09
CA VAL A 76 -1.74 -14.09 0.94
C VAL A 76 -1.15 -15.46 1.16
N THR A 77 -0.59 -16.07 0.11
CA THR A 77 0.14 -17.33 0.22
C THR A 77 1.63 -17.09 0.51
N VAL A 78 2.32 -18.14 0.94
CA VAL A 78 3.79 -18.12 1.11
C VAL A 78 4.51 -17.69 -0.17
N ASP A 79 4.10 -18.21 -1.33
CA ASP A 79 4.72 -17.88 -2.62
C ASP A 79 4.40 -16.46 -3.08
N PHE A 80 3.18 -15.96 -2.81
CA PHE A 80 2.87 -14.55 -3.00
C PHE A 80 3.80 -13.67 -2.15
N ALA A 81 3.95 -14.00 -0.86
CA ALA A 81 4.79 -13.22 0.05
C ALA A 81 6.25 -13.15 -0.43
N ARG A 82 6.80 -14.27 -0.92
CA ARG A 82 8.15 -14.31 -1.52
C ARG A 82 8.25 -13.44 -2.77
N ARG A 83 7.27 -13.50 -3.67
CA ARG A 83 7.25 -12.72 -4.92
C ARG A 83 7.17 -11.21 -4.66
N MET A 84 6.46 -10.82 -3.60
CA MET A 84 6.34 -9.42 -3.19
C MET A 84 7.54 -8.91 -2.38
N GLY A 85 8.56 -9.75 -2.13
CA GLY A 85 9.77 -9.36 -1.42
C GLY A 85 9.63 -9.30 0.10
N PHE A 86 8.56 -9.86 0.68
CA PHE A 86 8.45 -9.96 2.13
C PHE A 86 9.48 -10.97 2.68
N PRO A 87 10.07 -10.71 3.86
CA PRO A 87 10.99 -11.64 4.49
C PRO A 87 10.24 -12.90 4.91
N VAL A 88 10.47 -14.00 4.18
CA VAL A 88 9.91 -15.32 4.52
C VAL A 88 11.01 -16.18 5.17
N PRO A 89 10.84 -16.66 6.42
CA PRO A 89 11.84 -17.47 7.10
C PRO A 89 12.27 -18.71 6.33
N ARG A 90 13.53 -19.13 6.50
CA ARG A 90 13.96 -20.46 6.04
C ARG A 90 13.20 -21.51 6.84
N GLY A 91 12.58 -22.47 6.15
CA GLY A 91 11.68 -23.45 6.78
C GLY A 91 10.22 -22.99 6.93
N ALA A 92 9.85 -21.85 6.34
CA ALA A 92 8.44 -21.49 6.22
C ALA A 92 7.64 -22.58 5.50
N ALA A 93 6.32 -22.56 5.72
CA ALA A 93 5.39 -23.52 5.15
C ALA A 93 5.53 -23.67 3.62
N PRO A 94 5.07 -24.79 3.04
CA PRO A 94 5.13 -25.02 1.59
C PRO A 94 4.45 -23.89 0.78
N PRO A 95 4.81 -23.71 -0.50
CA PRO A 95 4.08 -22.84 -1.43
C PRO A 95 2.56 -23.13 -1.42
N GLY A 96 1.74 -22.12 -1.66
CA GLY A 96 0.28 -22.25 -1.64
C GLY A 96 -0.36 -22.26 -0.25
N VAL A 97 0.42 -22.37 0.83
CA VAL A 97 -0.11 -22.19 2.19
C VAL A 97 -0.45 -20.73 2.41
N GLU A 98 -1.68 -20.46 2.84
CA GLU A 98 -2.14 -19.14 3.23
C GLU A 98 -1.52 -18.72 4.57
N VAL A 99 -1.02 -17.49 4.62
CA VAL A 99 -0.37 -16.90 5.80
C VAL A 99 -1.06 -15.62 6.27
N GLY A 100 -2.14 -15.20 5.60
CA GLY A 100 -2.92 -14.03 5.95
C GLY A 100 -3.79 -13.51 4.82
N TYR A 101 -4.34 -12.32 5.02
CA TYR A 101 -5.20 -11.64 4.04
C TYR A 101 -4.78 -10.19 3.85
N LEU A 102 -4.82 -9.75 2.60
CA LEU A 102 -4.91 -8.35 2.22
C LEU A 102 -6.37 -7.96 2.11
N THR A 103 -6.82 -6.99 2.89
CA THR A 103 -8.16 -6.41 2.77
C THR A 103 -8.04 -5.02 2.17
N TRP A 104 -8.71 -4.76 1.05
CA TRP A 104 -8.98 -3.40 0.60
C TRP A 104 -10.32 -2.96 1.19
N TYR A 105 -10.31 -1.86 1.94
CA TYR A 105 -11.53 -1.30 2.53
C TYR A 105 -11.38 0.19 2.78
N ALA A 106 -12.41 0.98 2.45
CA ALA A 106 -12.43 2.43 2.69
C ALA A 106 -11.16 3.14 2.19
N ASN A 107 -10.72 2.77 0.97
CA ASN A 107 -9.55 3.33 0.31
C ASN A 107 -8.21 3.11 1.05
N ARG A 108 -8.16 2.07 1.89
CA ARG A 108 -6.95 1.64 2.62
C ARG A 108 -6.75 0.14 2.43
N LEU A 109 -5.48 -0.24 2.40
CA LEU A 109 -5.06 -1.63 2.40
C LEU A 109 -4.73 -2.06 3.82
N TYR A 110 -5.10 -3.28 4.18
CA TYR A 110 -4.83 -3.87 5.49
C TYR A 110 -4.19 -5.24 5.30
N PHE A 111 -3.22 -5.59 6.13
CA PHE A 111 -2.70 -6.94 6.27
C PHE A 111 -3.12 -7.51 7.61
N ASN A 112 -3.91 -8.59 7.61
CA ASN A 112 -4.47 -9.20 8.83
C ASN A 112 -5.15 -8.17 9.75
N GLY A 113 -5.90 -7.23 9.16
CA GLY A 113 -6.60 -6.14 9.86
C GLY A 113 -5.72 -4.97 10.28
N GLN A 114 -4.41 -5.04 10.12
CA GLN A 114 -3.50 -3.93 10.38
C GLN A 114 -3.34 -3.08 9.11
N PRO A 115 -3.54 -1.76 9.16
CA PRO A 115 -3.38 -0.92 7.99
C PRO A 115 -1.94 -1.01 7.45
N ILE A 116 -1.80 -1.27 6.16
CA ILE A 116 -0.53 -1.25 5.44
C ILE A 116 -0.62 -0.20 4.34
N GLY A 117 0.23 0.79 4.43
CA GLY A 117 0.19 1.96 3.57
C GLY A 117 1.27 2.88 4.06
N ALA A 118 2.27 3.08 3.21
CA ALA A 118 3.34 4.03 3.42
C ALA A 118 2.77 5.47 3.43
N PRO A 119 3.60 6.49 3.67
CA PRO A 119 3.16 7.88 3.62
C PRO A 119 2.33 8.12 2.35
N SER A 120 1.31 8.94 2.45
CA SER A 120 0.54 9.39 1.29
C SER A 120 1.49 9.77 0.15
N GLU A 121 1.08 9.58 -1.11
CA GLU A 121 1.88 10.00 -2.27
C GLU A 121 2.42 11.44 -2.07
N ALA A 122 1.61 12.31 -1.46
CA ALA A 122 1.96 13.66 -1.04
C ALA A 122 3.12 13.74 -0.03
N GLU A 123 3.20 12.86 0.96
CA GLU A 123 4.31 12.78 1.91
C GLU A 123 5.60 12.27 1.24
N VAL A 124 5.51 11.32 0.31
CA VAL A 124 6.67 10.87 -0.48
C VAL A 124 7.18 12.04 -1.36
N TYR A 125 6.28 12.77 -2.02
CA TYR A 125 6.64 13.99 -2.76
C TYR A 125 7.21 15.09 -1.87
N ALA A 126 6.68 15.27 -0.65
CA ALA A 126 7.21 16.24 0.29
C ALA A 126 8.65 15.89 0.69
N TYR A 127 8.90 14.63 1.02
CA TYR A 127 10.22 14.12 1.37
C TYR A 127 11.22 14.25 0.20
N CYS A 128 10.82 13.89 -1.02
CA CYS A 128 11.67 14.03 -2.20
C CYS A 128 11.95 15.49 -2.61
N ARG A 129 11.13 16.45 -2.17
CA ARG A 129 11.45 17.89 -2.32
C ARG A 129 12.55 18.35 -1.35
N THR A 130 12.62 17.77 -0.14
CA THR A 130 13.63 18.13 0.86
C THR A 130 14.95 17.41 0.69
N ALA A 131 14.97 16.27 -0.01
CA ALA A 131 16.16 15.46 -0.25
C ALA A 131 17.03 15.93 -1.43
N ARG A 132 16.69 17.07 -2.05
CA ARG A 132 17.46 17.68 -3.14
C ARG A 132 18.56 18.60 -2.64
#